data_AF-A0A2M8S8S1-F1
#
_entry.id   AF-A0A2M8S8S1-F1
#
_cell.length_a   1.000
_cell.length_b   1.000
_cell.length_c   1.000
_cell.angle_alpha   90.00
_cell.angle_beta   90.00
_cell.angle_gamma   90.00
#
_symmetry.space_group_name_H-M   'P 1'
#
loop_
_entity.id
_entity.type
_entity.pdbx_description
1 polymer ?
#
loop_
_entity_poly.entity_id
_entity_poly.type
_entity_poly.pdbx_seq_one_letter_code
_entity_poly.pdbx_strand_id
1 'polypeptide(L)'
;MVQAIAIMTLVNGILNILYSLSLTGGIVLGTIGVGLLCAPITILPAVLGIFEILYATKILPNPPQPVQPSQTIAILEIVCIIFGNVISVVVGILTLVFYNDPAVRAYFAQINKQPQV
;
A
#
# COMPACT_ATOMS: atom_id res chain seq x y z
N MET A 1 14.54 -2.48 -9.89
CA MET A 1 14.04 -1.48 -8.90
C MET A 1 12.53 -1.35 -8.96
N VAL A 2 11.94 -1.02 -10.10
CA VAL A 2 10.47 -0.84 -10.20
C VAL A 2 9.67 -2.12 -9.94
N GLN A 3 10.13 -3.27 -10.44
CA GLN A 3 9.48 -4.56 -10.14
C GLN A 3 9.53 -4.88 -8.63
N ALA A 4 10.58 -4.46 -7.92
CA ALA A 4 10.66 -4.59 -6.47
C ALA A 4 9.62 -3.69 -5.77
N ILE A 5 9.46 -2.43 -6.21
CA ILE A 5 8.38 -1.55 -5.72
C ILE A 5 7.03 -2.25 -5.90
N ALA A 6 6.74 -2.71 -7.12
CA ALA A 6 5.44 -3.31 -7.44
C ALA A 6 5.15 -4.57 -6.60
N ILE A 7 6.12 -5.47 -6.43
CA ILE A 7 5.94 -6.69 -5.63
C ILE A 7 5.84 -6.36 -4.14
N MET A 8 6.70 -5.48 -3.61
CA MET A 8 6.65 -5.11 -2.20
C MET A 8 5.35 -4.41 -1.85
N THR A 9 4.89 -3.47 -2.68
CA THR A 9 3.60 -2.80 -2.49
C THR A 9 2.43 -3.78 -2.60
N LEU A 10 2.46 -4.74 -3.53
CA LEU A 10 1.43 -5.78 -3.62
C LEU A 10 1.37 -6.65 -2.35
N VAL A 11 2.52 -7.16 -1.91
CA VAL A 11 2.61 -8.02 -0.73
C VAL A 11 2.20 -7.23 0.52
N ASN A 12 2.63 -5.97 0.65
CA ASN A 12 2.21 -5.11 1.76
C ASN A 12 0.70 -4.87 1.75
N GLY A 13 0.09 -4.66 0.58
CA GLY A 13 -1.35 -4.48 0.45
C GLY A 13 -2.15 -5.68 0.93
N ILE A 14 -1.69 -6.89 0.61
CA ILE A 14 -2.29 -8.11 1.12
C ILE A 14 -2.13 -8.20 2.65
N LEU A 15 -0.93 -7.94 3.16
CA LEU A 15 -0.65 -7.98 4.59
C LEU A 15 -1.44 -6.93 5.38
N ASN A 16 -1.62 -5.73 4.82
CA ASN A 16 -2.41 -4.64 5.40
C ASN A 16 -3.90 -5.03 5.53
N ILE A 17 -4.46 -5.68 4.52
CA ILE A 17 -5.84 -6.20 4.57
C ILE A 17 -5.96 -7.34 5.60
N LEU A 18 -5.03 -8.29 5.62
CA LEU A 18 -5.07 -9.39 6.59
C LEU A 18 -4.90 -8.89 8.02
N TYR A 19 -3.94 -7.98 8.24
CA TYR A 19 -3.65 -7.40 9.55
C TYR A 19 -4.85 -6.62 10.11
N SER A 20 -5.46 -5.75 9.32
CA SER A 20 -6.63 -4.98 9.74
C SER A 20 -7.84 -5.87 10.02
N LEU A 21 -8.05 -6.92 9.25
CA LEU A 21 -9.12 -7.88 9.49
C LEU A 21 -8.88 -8.68 10.78
N SER A 22 -7.64 -9.14 11.01
CA SER A 22 -7.26 -9.83 12.26
C SER A 22 -7.39 -8.91 13.47
N LEU A 23 -6.94 -7.67 13.38
CA LEU A 23 -7.02 -6.68 14.46
C LEU A 23 -8.48 -6.34 14.78
N THR A 24 -9.26 -5.97 13.76
CA THR A 24 -10.68 -5.63 13.91
C THR A 24 -11.47 -6.82 14.43
N GLY A 25 -11.27 -8.01 13.83
CA GLY A 25 -11.93 -9.24 14.25
C GLY A 25 -11.58 -9.63 15.69
N GLY A 26 -10.30 -9.53 16.07
CA GLY A 26 -9.84 -9.79 17.43
C GLY A 26 -10.48 -8.84 18.46
N ILE A 27 -10.57 -7.55 18.15
CA ILE A 27 -11.20 -6.56 19.02
C ILE A 27 -12.71 -6.80 19.13
N VAL A 28 -13.40 -6.99 18.01
CA VAL A 28 -14.86 -7.23 18.00
C VAL A 28 -15.21 -8.52 18.76
N LEU A 29 -14.49 -9.62 18.52
CA LEU A 29 -14.73 -10.89 19.22
C LEU A 29 -14.34 -10.81 20.70
N GLY A 30 -13.21 -10.18 21.02
CA GLY A 30 -12.71 -10.04 22.40
C GLY A 30 -13.55 -9.12 23.27
N THR A 31 -14.34 -8.23 22.67
CA THR A 31 -15.22 -7.28 23.39
C THR A 31 -16.71 -7.61 23.24
N ILE A 32 -17.05 -8.82 22.77
CA ILE A 32 -18.44 -9.28 22.56
C ILE A 32 -19.25 -8.25 21.74
N GLY A 33 -18.66 -7.76 20.66
CA GLY A 33 -19.33 -6.84 19.72
C GLY A 33 -19.24 -5.35 20.06
N VAL A 34 -18.82 -4.95 21.26
CA VAL A 34 -18.66 -3.52 21.62
C VAL A 34 -17.57 -2.85 20.76
N GLY A 35 -16.55 -3.62 20.38
CA GLY A 35 -15.46 -3.23 19.49
C GLY A 35 -15.89 -2.88 18.07
N LEU A 36 -17.16 -3.08 17.70
CA LEU A 36 -17.67 -2.59 16.42
C LEU A 36 -17.63 -1.06 16.33
N LEU A 37 -17.67 -0.36 17.48
CA LEU A 37 -17.54 1.10 17.54
C LEU A 37 -16.15 1.60 17.11
N CYS A 38 -15.10 0.81 17.32
CA CYS A 38 -13.74 1.15 16.88
C CYS A 38 -13.37 0.54 15.51
N ALA A 39 -14.28 -0.24 14.89
CA ALA A 39 -14.08 -0.79 13.55
C ALA A 39 -13.73 0.25 12.47
N PRO A 40 -14.32 1.48 12.46
CA PRO A 40 -13.94 2.51 11.48
C PRO A 40 -12.47 2.93 11.57
N ILE A 41 -11.87 2.82 12.76
CA ILE A 41 -10.47 3.20 13.01
C ILE A 41 -9.55 2.05 12.59
N THR A 42 -9.90 0.82 12.96
CA THR A 42 -9.05 -0.36 12.72
C THR A 42 -9.10 -0.88 11.28
N ILE A 43 -10.06 -0.42 10.46
CA ILE A 43 -10.17 -0.77 9.04
C ILE A 43 -9.33 0.13 8.11
N LEU A 44 -8.78 1.24 8.62
CA LEU A 44 -7.96 2.17 7.82
C LEU A 44 -6.78 1.49 7.10
N PRO A 45 -6.02 0.57 7.74
CA PRO A 45 -4.99 -0.18 7.02
C PRO A 45 -5.56 -1.08 5.91
N ALA A 46 -6.79 -1.57 6.03
CA ALA A 46 -7.43 -2.36 4.97
C ALA A 46 -7.64 -1.53 3.71
N VAL A 47 -8.14 -0.30 3.88
CA VAL A 47 -8.39 0.63 2.77
C VAL A 47 -7.07 1.00 2.09
N LEU A 48 -6.02 1.24 2.87
CA LEU A 48 -4.68 1.47 2.33
C LEU A 48 -4.20 0.25 1.51
N GLY A 49 -4.38 -0.96 2.04
CA GLY A 49 -3.98 -2.17 1.33
C GLY A 49 -4.71 -2.38 -0.01
N ILE A 50 -5.97 -1.95 -0.12
CA ILE A 50 -6.67 -1.93 -1.41
C ILE A 50 -5.99 -0.98 -2.39
N PHE A 51 -5.63 0.23 -1.96
CA PHE A 51 -4.94 1.19 -2.83
C PHE A 51 -3.56 0.70 -3.27
N GLU A 52 -2.83 0.00 -2.40
CA GLU A 52 -1.55 -0.63 -2.71
C GLU A 52 -1.68 -1.73 -3.77
N ILE A 53 -2.68 -2.61 -3.63
CA ILE A 53 -2.95 -3.65 -4.63
C ILE A 53 -3.31 -3.01 -5.97
N LEU A 54 -4.21 -2.02 -5.98
CA LEU A 54 -4.60 -1.30 -7.20
C LEU A 54 -3.43 -0.55 -7.85
N TYR A 55 -2.48 -0.07 -7.06
CA TYR A 55 -1.27 0.56 -7.57
C TYR A 55 -0.33 -0.46 -8.19
N ALA A 56 -0.06 -1.58 -7.50
CA ALA A 56 0.81 -2.63 -7.99
C ALA A 56 0.26 -3.30 -9.27
N THR A 57 -1.05 -3.50 -9.37
CA THR A 57 -1.69 -4.09 -10.55
C THR A 57 -1.61 -3.20 -11.80
N LYS A 58 -1.29 -1.91 -11.66
CA LYS A 58 -1.00 -1.03 -12.80
C LYS A 58 0.44 -1.14 -13.28
N ILE A 59 1.37 -1.49 -12.40
CA ILE A 59 2.81 -1.55 -12.71
C ILE A 59 3.25 -2.94 -13.19
N LEU A 60 2.65 -4.01 -12.64
CA LEU A 60 3.02 -5.40 -12.96
C LEU A 60 2.70 -5.88 -14.40
N PRO A 61 1.63 -5.42 -15.08
CA PRO A 61 1.31 -5.87 -16.43
C PRO A 61 2.37 -5.48 -17.46
N ASN A 62 2.40 -6.22 -18.57
CA ASN A 62 3.20 -5.88 -19.75
C ASN A 62 2.28 -5.85 -21.00
N PRO A 63 2.00 -4.67 -21.59
CA PRO A 63 2.55 -3.35 -21.25
C PRO A 63 2.00 -2.79 -19.92
N PRO A 64 2.79 -2.01 -19.17
CA PRO A 64 2.37 -1.39 -17.91
C PRO A 64 1.32 -0.29 -18.16
N GLN A 65 0.42 -0.07 -17.21
CA GLN A 65 -0.57 1.01 -17.29
C GLN A 65 0.01 2.34 -16.77
N PRO A 66 -0.38 3.49 -17.35
CA PRO A 66 0.04 4.79 -16.87
C PRO A 66 -0.36 5.02 -15.41
N VAL A 67 0.63 5.27 -14.55
CA VAL A 67 0.44 5.61 -13.13
C VAL A 67 1.59 6.49 -12.65
N GLN A 68 1.34 7.37 -11.69
CA GLN A 68 2.35 8.23 -11.09
C GLN A 68 2.85 7.66 -9.75
N PRO A 69 4.11 7.92 -9.34
CA PRO A 69 4.60 7.56 -8.03
C PRO A 69 3.71 8.16 -6.92
N SER A 70 3.10 7.31 -6.09
CA SER A 70 2.20 7.78 -5.04
C SER A 70 2.94 7.90 -3.70
N GLN A 71 3.51 9.08 -3.44
CA GLN A 71 4.13 9.38 -2.14
C GLN A 71 3.10 9.35 -1.01
N THR A 72 1.85 9.72 -1.29
CA THR A 72 0.76 9.68 -0.31
C THR A 72 0.53 8.27 0.24
N ILE A 73 0.54 7.24 -0.62
CA ILE A 73 0.40 5.84 -0.17
C ILE A 73 1.56 5.47 0.76
N ALA A 74 2.79 5.78 0.36
CA ALA A 74 3.98 5.46 1.15
C ALA A 74 4.02 6.20 2.50
N ILE A 75 3.51 7.44 2.57
CA ILE A 75 3.36 8.18 3.84
C ILE A 75 2.29 7.53 4.72
N LEU A 76 1.16 7.12 4.14
CA LEU A 76 0.10 6.42 4.89
C LEU A 76 0.58 5.06 5.44
N GLU A 77 1.43 4.33 4.70
CA GLU A 77 2.10 3.11 5.17
C GLU A 77 2.94 3.39 6.43
N ILE A 78 3.67 4.50 6.46
CA ILE A 78 4.45 4.92 7.63
C ILE A 78 3.53 5.29 8.80
N VAL A 79 2.42 5.98 8.53
CA VAL A 79 1.43 6.34 9.56
C VAL A 79 0.76 5.10 10.15
N CYS A 80 0.72 3.96 9.46
CA CYS A 80 0.20 2.71 10.02
C CYS A 80 0.92 2.19 11.27
N ILE A 81 2.06 2.79 11.65
CA ILE A 81 2.71 2.55 12.95
C ILE A 81 1.77 2.80 14.15
N ILE A 82 0.81 3.74 14.04
CA ILE A 82 -0.17 4.02 15.11
C ILE A 82 -1.10 2.83 15.38
N PHE A 83 -1.21 1.92 14.41
CA PHE A 83 -1.96 0.67 14.52
C PHE A 83 -1.07 -0.53 14.84
N GLY A 84 0.24 -0.32 15.12
CA GLY A 84 1.20 -1.39 15.40
C GLY A 84 1.72 -2.14 14.17
N ASN A 85 1.47 -1.63 12.96
CA ASN A 85 1.86 -2.31 11.72
C ASN A 85 3.27 -1.90 11.26
N VAL A 86 4.28 -2.51 11.88
CA VAL A 86 5.69 -2.22 11.64
C VAL A 86 6.15 -2.62 10.22
N ILE A 87 5.55 -3.65 9.64
CA ILE A 87 5.90 -4.11 8.28
C ILE A 87 5.58 -3.02 7.26
N SER A 88 4.39 -2.43 7.36
CA SER A 88 3.98 -1.31 6.49
C SER A 88 4.96 -0.14 6.55
N VAL A 89 5.45 0.20 7.75
CA VAL A 89 6.42 1.29 7.92
C VAL A 89 7.69 1.06 7.10
N VAL A 90 8.23 -0.16 7.14
CA VAL A 90 9.43 -0.51 6.39
C VAL A 90 9.18 -0.38 4.89
N VAL A 91 8.04 -0.89 4.40
CA VAL A 91 7.67 -0.81 2.99
C VAL A 91 7.51 0.65 2.54
N GLY A 92 6.87 1.50 3.35
CA GLY A 92 6.70 2.93 3.05
C GLY A 92 8.01 3.67 2.94
N ILE A 93 8.94 3.43 3.87
CA ILE A 93 10.29 4.03 3.81
C ILE A 93 11.03 3.58 2.55
N LEU A 94 11.07 2.27 2.27
CA LEU A 94 11.75 1.73 1.09
C LEU A 94 11.15 2.29 -0.21
N THR A 95 9.83 2.41 -0.28
CA THR A 95 9.11 2.96 -1.43
C THR A 95 9.45 4.43 -1.65
N LEU A 96 9.51 5.25 -0.58
CA LEU A 96 9.94 6.65 -0.67
C LEU A 96 11.40 6.78 -1.13
N VAL A 97 12.29 5.92 -0.63
CA VAL A 97 13.70 5.89 -1.06
C VAL A 97 13.79 5.55 -2.55
N PHE A 98 13.04 4.55 -3.01
CA PHE A 98 13.02 4.16 -4.42
C PHE A 98 12.40 5.22 -5.33
N TYR A 99 11.42 5.99 -4.86
CA TYR A 99 10.88 7.12 -5.63
C TYR A 99 11.88 8.28 -5.80
N ASN A 100 12.88 8.38 -4.94
CA ASN A 100 13.94 9.38 -5.09
C ASN A 100 15.02 8.96 -6.11
N ASP A 101 15.02 7.71 -6.56
CA ASP A 101 15.96 7.21 -7.57
C ASP A 101 15.63 7.78 -8.96
N PRO A 102 16.60 8.42 -9.66
CA PRO A 102 16.39 8.95 -11.02
C PRO A 102 15.88 7.92 -12.04
N ALA A 103 16.31 6.66 -11.95
CA ALA A 103 15.90 5.60 -12.87
C ALA A 103 14.43 5.22 -12.66
N VAL A 104 13.95 5.21 -11.41
CA VAL A 104 12.54 4.98 -11.10
C VAL A 104 11.70 6.14 -11.62
N ARG A 105 12.13 7.39 -11.42
CA ARG A 105 11.45 8.57 -11.97
C ARG A 105 11.38 8.56 -13.49
N ALA A 106 12.47 8.16 -14.15
CA ALA A 106 12.52 8.03 -15.61
C ALA A 106 11.55 6.95 -16.13
N TYR A 107 11.46 5.80 -15.43
CA TYR A 107 10.49 4.76 -15.76
C TYR A 107 9.05 5.27 -15.71
N PHE A 108 8.66 5.93 -14.61
CA PHE A 108 7.31 6.48 -14.50
C PHE A 108 7.05 7.58 -15.55
N ALA A 109 8.05 8.41 -15.88
CA ALA A 109 7.92 9.38 -16.97
C ALA A 109 7.73 8.72 -18.35
N GLN A 110 8.32 7.53 -18.57
CA GLN A 110 8.19 6.78 -19.83
C GLN A 110 6.78 6.18 -19.98
N ILE A 111 6.28 5.47 -18.97
CA ILE A 111 4.96 4.81 -19.06
C ILE A 111 3.81 5.84 -19.16
N ASN A 112 3.98 7.04 -18.61
CA ASN A 112 2.98 8.11 -18.70
C ASN A 112 3.02 8.87 -20.05
N LYS A 113 4.03 8.64 -20.89
CA LYS A 113 4.09 9.18 -22.26
C LYS A 113 3.51 8.22 -23.31
N GLN A 114 3.23 6.97 -22.94
CA GLN A 114 2.64 6.00 -23.86
C GLN A 114 1.16 6.38 -24.12
N PRO A 115 0.72 6.45 -25.38
CA PRO A 115 -0.67 6.74 -25.70
C PRO A 115 -1.59 5.67 -25.11
N GLN A 116 -2.67 6.11 -24.47
CA GLN A 116 -3.68 5.21 -23.90
C GLN A 116 -4.42 4.53 -25.05
N VAL A 117 -4.13 3.24 -25.26
CA VAL A 117 -4.88 2.35 -26.18
C VAL A 117 -6.12 1.80 -25.50
#